data_AF-A0A7X6XXR5-F1
#
_entry.id   AF-A0A7X6XXR5-F1
#
_cell.length_a   1.000
_cell.length_b   1.000
_cell.length_c   1.000
_cell.angle_alpha   90.00
_cell.angle_beta   90.00
_cell.angle_gamma   90.00
#
_symmetry.space_group_name_H-M   'P 1'
#
loop_
_entity.id
_entity.type
_entity.pdbx_description
1 polymer ?
#
loop_
_entity_poly.entity_id
_entity_poly.type
_entity_poly.pdbx_seq_one_letter_code
_entity_poly.pdbx_strand_id
1 'polypeptide(L)'
;LETLDDCELNDYIFKSRESSNKPITRQQALNILKDAANAVGIEDNVGTHTLRKTWGYHAWKQGFSTALIMETLNHSNLNMTKRYLGIRQDDINALYEGLNL
;
A
#
# COMPACT_ATOMS: atom_id res chain seq x y z
N LEU A 1 14.12 24.68 -12.04
CA LEU A 1 12.96 23.78 -12.07
C LEU A 1 12.13 24.24 -13.24
N GLU A 2 12.32 23.63 -14.40
CA GLU A 2 11.46 23.86 -15.56
C GLU A 2 10.01 23.67 -15.10
N THR A 3 9.18 24.68 -15.36
CA THR A 3 7.75 24.61 -15.13
C THR A 3 7.22 23.40 -15.87
N LEU A 4 6.40 22.58 -15.20
CA LEU A 4 5.70 21.48 -15.85
C LEU A 4 4.92 22.08 -17.02
N ASP A 5 5.40 21.87 -18.25
CA ASP A 5 4.75 22.33 -19.47
C ASP A 5 3.30 21.80 -19.52
N ASP A 6 2.39 22.69 -19.95
CA ASP A 6 1.00 22.43 -20.37
C ASP A 6 0.22 21.37 -19.57
N CYS A 7 0.16 21.49 -18.24
CA CYS A 7 -0.79 20.70 -17.44
C CYS A 7 -2.09 21.49 -17.21
N GLU A 8 -3.20 20.99 -17.76
CA GLU A 8 -4.52 21.55 -17.47
C GLU A 8 -5.08 20.95 -16.17
N LEU A 9 -6.00 21.67 -15.50
CA LEU A 9 -6.61 21.19 -14.25
C LEU A 9 -7.34 19.84 -14.40
N ASN A 10 -7.81 19.55 -15.61
CA ASN A 10 -8.53 18.31 -15.94
C ASN A 10 -7.58 17.18 -16.38
N ASP A 11 -6.27 17.39 -16.33
CA ASP A 11 -5.30 16.35 -16.68
C ASP A 11 -5.15 15.31 -15.60
N TYR A 12 -5.07 14.05 -16.02
CA TYR A 12 -4.67 12.97 -15.13
C TYR A 12 -3.19 13.12 -14.75
N ILE A 13 -2.87 12.97 -13.46
CA ILE A 13 -1.49 12.99 -12.95
C ILE A 13 -0.66 11.85 -13.56
N PHE A 14 -1.24 10.67 -13.68
CA PHE A 14 -0.61 9.49 -14.27
C PHE A 14 -1.26 9.15 -15.61
N LYS A 15 -0.73 9.74 -16.69
CA LYS A 15 -1.23 9.57 -18.05
C LYS A 15 -0.76 8.25 -18.65
N SER A 16 -1.65 7.60 -19.40
CA SER A 16 -1.36 6.48 -20.27
C SER A 16 -0.62 6.95 -21.52
N ARG A 17 0.17 6.06 -22.13
CA ARG A 17 0.84 6.31 -23.41
C ARG A 17 -0.11 6.24 -24.63
N GLU A 18 -1.34 5.80 -24.41
CA GLU A 18 -2.32 5.56 -25.48
C GLU A 18 -3.06 6.82 -25.95
N SER A 19 -3.00 7.94 -25.20
CA SER A 19 -3.74 9.18 -25.51
C SER A 19 -3.17 10.36 -24.72
N SER A 20 -3.46 11.59 -25.16
CA SER A 20 -2.98 12.85 -24.54
C SER A 20 -3.51 13.10 -23.12
N ASN A 21 -4.73 12.65 -22.78
CA ASN A 21 -5.30 12.79 -21.44
C ASN A 21 -6.17 11.58 -21.05
N LYS A 22 -5.55 10.42 -20.89
CA LYS A 22 -6.18 9.18 -20.41
C LYS A 22 -5.42 8.65 -19.21
N PRO A 23 -6.05 8.15 -18.13
CA PRO A 23 -5.33 7.63 -16.98
C PRO A 23 -4.73 6.26 -17.30
N ILE A 24 -3.69 5.88 -16.56
CA ILE A 24 -3.24 4.47 -16.54
C ILE A 24 -4.35 3.55 -16.02
N THR A 25 -4.41 2.34 -16.55
CA THR A 25 -5.33 1.31 -16.03
C THR A 25 -4.78 0.69 -14.76
N ARG A 26 -5.64 0.03 -13.97
CA ARG A 26 -5.22 -0.79 -12.82
C ARG A 26 -4.19 -1.85 -13.22
N GLN A 27 -4.37 -2.45 -14.40
CA GLN A 27 -3.44 -3.45 -14.92
C GLN A 27 -2.07 -2.83 -15.23
N GLN A 28 -2.05 -1.62 -15.78
CA GLN A 28 -0.79 -0.94 -16.04
C GLN A 28 -0.08 -0.54 -14.75
N ALA A 29 -0.81 -0.08 -13.73
CA ALA A 29 -0.23 0.15 -12.40
C ALA A 29 0.36 -1.14 -11.80
N LEU A 30 -0.31 -2.28 -11.97
CA LEU A 30 0.22 -3.60 -11.56
C LEU A 30 1.50 -3.96 -12.32
N ASN A 31 1.55 -3.75 -13.64
CA ASN A 31 2.73 -4.04 -14.45
C ASN A 31 3.93 -3.19 -14.00
N ILE A 32 3.73 -1.88 -13.81
CA ILE A 32 4.77 -0.97 -13.30
C ILE A 32 5.35 -1.47 -11.98
N LEU A 33 4.50 -1.91 -11.04
CA LEU A 33 4.96 -2.42 -9.74
C LEU A 33 5.72 -3.75 -9.86
N LYS A 34 5.29 -4.65 -10.75
CA LYS A 34 5.99 -5.91 -11.01
C LYS A 34 7.35 -5.67 -11.65
N ASP A 35 7.42 -4.80 -12.65
CA ASP A 35 8.66 -4.46 -13.32
C ASP A 35 9.66 -3.82 -12.35
N ALA A 36 9.18 -2.92 -11.48
CA ALA A 36 10.01 -2.33 -10.43
C ALA A 36 10.51 -3.38 -9.42
N ALA A 37 9.66 -4.31 -8.98
CA ALA A 37 10.04 -5.40 -8.08
C ALA A 37 11.10 -6.33 -8.70
N ASN A 38 10.89 -6.73 -9.96
CA ASN A 38 11.83 -7.56 -10.71
C ASN A 38 13.19 -6.85 -10.89
N ALA A 39 13.17 -5.55 -11.19
CA ALA A 39 14.38 -4.76 -11.41
C ALA A 39 15.28 -4.67 -10.17
N VAL A 40 14.71 -4.79 -8.96
CA VAL A 40 15.45 -4.79 -7.69
C VAL A 40 15.61 -6.19 -7.08
N GLY A 41 15.26 -7.25 -7.82
CA GLY A 41 15.45 -8.63 -7.39
C GLY A 41 14.46 -9.13 -6.32
N ILE A 42 13.28 -8.53 -6.20
CA ILE A 42 12.22 -9.06 -5.33
C ILE A 42 11.55 -10.25 -6.04
N GLU A 43 11.70 -11.44 -5.48
CA GLU A 43 11.12 -12.68 -6.01
C GLU A 43 9.65 -12.89 -5.57
N ASP A 44 9.23 -12.22 -4.50
CA ASP A 44 7.86 -12.28 -4.00
C ASP A 44 6.86 -11.60 -4.92
N ASN A 45 5.60 -12.03 -4.81
CA ASN A 45 4.50 -11.41 -5.56
C ASN A 45 4.21 -9.98 -5.07
N VAL A 46 4.62 -8.99 -5.86
CA VAL A 46 4.25 -7.58 -5.69
C VAL A 46 3.01 -7.26 -6.52
N GLY A 47 2.00 -6.68 -5.87
CA GLY A 47 0.78 -6.19 -6.51
C GLY A 47 0.35 -4.83 -6.00
N THR A 48 -0.78 -4.34 -6.50
CA THR A 48 -1.28 -2.97 -6.22
C THR A 48 -1.54 -2.69 -4.73
N HIS A 49 -1.73 -3.73 -3.92
CA HIS A 49 -1.94 -3.60 -2.47
C HIS A 49 -0.68 -3.85 -1.64
N THR A 50 0.41 -4.36 -2.23
CA THR A 50 1.60 -4.78 -1.47
C THR A 50 2.18 -3.61 -0.69
N LEU A 51 2.44 -2.47 -1.35
CA LEU A 51 2.96 -1.27 -0.69
C LEU A 51 2.05 -0.76 0.43
N ARG A 52 0.72 -0.83 0.23
CA ARG A 52 -0.26 -0.42 1.25
C ARG A 52 -0.23 -1.34 2.48
N LYS A 53 -0.02 -2.64 2.29
CA LYS A 53 0.17 -3.61 3.38
C LYS A 53 1.49 -3.35 4.10
N THR A 54 2.58 -3.17 3.36
CA THR A 54 3.90 -2.86 3.91
C THR A 54 3.86 -1.62 4.78
N TRP A 55 3.25 -0.53 4.30
CA TRP A 55 3.08 0.69 5.10
C TRP A 55 2.28 0.42 6.39
N GLY A 56 1.15 -0.26 6.30
CA GLY A 56 0.32 -0.59 7.46
C GLY A 56 1.09 -1.44 8.49
N TYR A 57 1.75 -2.50 8.03
CA TYR A 57 2.59 -3.36 8.86
C TYR A 57 3.66 -2.54 9.61
N HIS A 58 4.40 -1.67 8.92
CA HIS A 58 5.43 -0.86 9.57
C HIS A 58 4.85 0.15 10.57
N ALA A 59 3.71 0.78 10.28
CA ALA A 59 3.04 1.65 11.24
C ALA A 59 2.65 0.88 12.52
N TRP A 60 2.11 -0.34 12.37
CA TRP A 60 1.78 -1.17 13.51
C TRP A 60 3.02 -1.62 14.30
N LYS A 61 4.10 -2.04 13.63
CA LYS A 61 5.37 -2.41 14.29
C LYS A 61 6.04 -1.22 15.00
N GLN A 62 5.77 0.02 14.59
CA GLN A 62 6.21 1.24 15.28
C GLN A 62 5.32 1.61 16.48
N GLY A 63 4.26 0.85 16.77
CA GLY A 63 3.41 1.04 17.94
C GLY A 63 2.20 1.96 17.71
N PHE A 64 1.92 2.38 16.47
CA PHE A 64 0.71 3.15 16.20
C PHE A 64 -0.55 2.30 16.41
N SER A 65 -1.61 2.93 16.94
CA SER A 65 -2.85 2.23 17.25
C SER A 65 -3.54 1.71 15.98
N THR A 66 -4.17 0.54 16.08
CA THR A 66 -4.87 -0.05 14.94
C THR A 66 -6.06 0.78 14.46
N ALA A 67 -6.66 1.59 15.36
CA ALA A 67 -7.72 2.54 15.02
C ALA A 67 -7.20 3.67 14.12
N LEU A 68 -6.06 4.28 14.47
CA LEU A 68 -5.43 5.32 13.66
C LEU A 68 -4.99 4.78 12.29
N ILE A 69 -4.44 3.57 12.27
CA ILE A 69 -4.04 2.93 11.02
C ILE A 69 -5.27 2.62 10.15
N MET A 70 -6.38 2.17 10.74
CA MET A 70 -7.64 1.92 10.03
C MET A 70 -8.19 3.19 9.38
N GLU A 71 -8.20 4.31 10.12
CA GLU A 71 -8.62 5.62 9.62
C GLU A 71 -7.71 6.10 8.49
N THR A 72 -6.39 5.99 8.65
CA THR A 72 -5.42 6.38 7.62
C THR A 72 -5.54 5.52 6.36
N LEU A 73 -5.81 4.23 6.53
CA LEU A 73 -6.07 3.30 5.42
C LEU A 73 -7.51 3.40 4.89
N ASN A 74 -8.35 4.29 5.41
CA ASN A 74 -9.75 4.46 5.02
C ASN A 74 -10.50 3.12 4.92
N HIS A 75 -10.29 2.24 5.90
CA HIS A 75 -10.98 0.96 5.99
C HIS A 75 -12.25 1.10 6.82
N SER A 76 -13.35 0.53 6.35
CA SER A 76 -14.64 0.59 7.05
C SER A 76 -14.72 -0.32 8.27
N ASN A 77 -13.77 -1.24 8.44
CA ASN A 77 -13.74 -2.16 9.58
C ASN A 77 -12.32 -2.62 9.91
N LEU A 78 -12.14 -2.97 11.19
CA LEU A 78 -10.85 -3.37 11.73
C LEU A 78 -10.34 -4.69 11.14
N ASN A 79 -11.24 -5.60 10.73
CA ASN A 79 -10.84 -6.88 10.14
C ASN A 79 -10.10 -6.70 8.81
N MET A 80 -10.47 -5.70 8.00
CA MET A 80 -9.70 -5.33 6.81
C MET A 80 -8.30 -4.87 7.21
N THR A 81 -8.18 -3.99 8.22
CA THR A 81 -6.89 -3.50 8.71
C THR A 81 -6.02 -4.62 9.23
N LYS A 82 -6.54 -5.55 10.05
CA LYS A 82 -5.78 -6.71 10.56
C LYS A 82 -5.11 -7.51 9.44
N ARG A 83 -5.79 -7.71 8.31
CA ARG A 83 -5.21 -8.39 7.13
C ARG A 83 -4.04 -7.62 6.50
N TYR A 84 -4.04 -6.29 6.59
CA TYR A 84 -2.94 -5.44 6.11
C TYR A 84 -1.78 -5.39 7.10
N LEU A 85 -2.07 -5.47 8.40
CA LEU A 85 -1.07 -5.49 9.47
C LEU A 85 -0.38 -6.84 9.63
N GLY A 86 -0.91 -7.90 9.00
CA GLY A 86 -0.40 -9.25 9.18
C GLY A 86 -0.64 -9.79 10.60
N ILE A 87 -1.54 -9.17 11.38
CA ILE A 87 -1.85 -9.58 12.75
C ILE A 87 -2.44 -10.99 12.68
N ARG A 88 -1.66 -11.96 13.18
CA ARG A 88 -1.95 -13.40 13.12
C ARG A 88 -2.17 -13.95 14.52
N GLN A 89 -2.52 -15.24 14.56
CA GLN A 89 -2.63 -16.00 15.80
C GLN A 89 -1.32 -15.94 16.62
N ASP A 90 -0.17 -15.86 15.95
CA ASP A 90 1.14 -15.77 16.61
C ASP A 90 1.29 -14.49 17.44
N ASP A 91 0.73 -13.37 17.00
CA ASP A 91 0.74 -12.11 17.77
C ASP A 91 -0.18 -12.18 18.99
N ILE A 92 -1.27 -12.94 18.88
CA ILE A 92 -2.15 -13.24 20.01
C ILE A 92 -1.40 -14.11 21.03
N ASN A 93 -0.66 -15.11 20.57
CA ASN A 93 0.14 -15.97 21.44
C ASN A 93 1.25 -15.16 22.15
N ALA A 94 1.97 -14.32 21.41
CA ALA A 94 2.99 -13.43 21.97
C ALA A 94 2.42 -12.44 23.00
N LEU A 95 1.18 -11.95 22.80
CA LEU A 95 0.48 -11.14 23.80
C LEU A 95 0.26 -11.92 25.10
N TYR A 96 -0.22 -13.16 25.02
CA TYR A 96 -0.42 -13.98 26.22
C TYR A 96 0.89 -14.28 26.95
N GLU A 97 1.96 -14.62 26.21
CA GLU A 97 3.29 -14.87 26.79
C GLU A 97 3.86 -13.61 27.47
N GLY A 98 3.72 -12.44 26.83
CA GLY A 98 4.21 -11.18 27.37
C GLY A 98 3.43 -10.67 28.57
N LEU A 99 2.15 -11.05 28.71
CA LEU A 99 1.34 -10.65 29.84
C LEU A 99 1.65 -11.43 31.12
N ASN A 100 2.22 -12.65 31.04
CA ASN A 100 2.70 -13.49 32.16
C ASN A 100 2.07 -13.14 33.54
N LEU A 101 0.73 -13.22 33.59
CA LEU A 101 -0.12 -12.98 34.77
C LEU A 101 -0.29 -14.26 35.58
#